data_AF-A0A831WKQ2-F1
#
_entry.id   AF-A0A831WKQ2-F1
#
_cell.length_a   1.000
_cell.length_b   1.000
_cell.length_c   1.000
_cell.angle_alpha   90.00
_cell.angle_beta   90.00
_cell.angle_gamma   90.00
#
_symmetry.space_group_name_H-M   'P 1'
#
loop_
_entity.id
_entity.type
_entity.pdbx_description
1 polymer ?
#
loop_
_entity_poly.entity_id
_entity_poly.type
_entity_poly.pdbx_seq_one_letter_code
_entity_poly.pdbx_strand_id
1 'polypeptide(L)' 'DRTDGVKIYTKNGWVLVRPSGTEPIFRIFAESKEKSRADNLALKYKKLVEEIVQ' A
#
# COMPACT_ATOMS: atom_id res chain seq x y z
N ASP A 1 0.99 -16.04 -11.83
CA ASP A 1 0.59 -14.62 -11.87
C ASP A 1 1.08 -13.94 -10.58
N ARG A 2 1.82 -12.83 -10.68
CA ARG A 2 2.35 -12.07 -9.53
C ARG A 2 1.96 -10.58 -9.59
N THR A 3 0.99 -10.25 -10.46
CA THR A 3 0.66 -8.85 -10.83
C THR A 3 -0.41 -8.21 -9.94
N ASP A 4 -1.06 -8.99 -9.08
CA ASP A 4 -2.14 -8.50 -8.21
C ASP A 4 -1.66 -7.71 -6.99
N GLY A 5 -0.38 -7.82 -6.65
CA GLY A 5 0.19 -7.21 -5.46
C GLY A 5 -0.18 -7.94 -4.17
N VAL A 6 -0.13 -7.23 -3.06
CA VAL A 6 -0.33 -7.78 -1.71
C VAL A 6 -1.33 -6.92 -0.96
N LYS A 7 -2.42 -7.53 -0.48
CA LYS A 7 -3.37 -6.90 0.44
C LYS A 7 -3.05 -7.32 1.87
N ILE A 8 -2.66 -6.37 2.71
CA ILE A 8 -2.37 -6.58 4.12
C ILE A 8 -3.56 -6.13 4.95
N TYR A 9 -4.10 -7.04 5.76
CA TYR A 9 -5.08 -6.72 6.79
C TYR A 9 -4.36 -6.36 8.09
N THR A 10 -4.80 -5.27 8.71
CA THR A 10 -4.30 -4.80 10.01
C THR A 10 -5.46 -4.74 10.99
N LYS A 11 -5.17 -4.60 12.29
CA LYS A 11 -6.21 -4.38 13.29
C LYS A 11 -7.07 -3.13 13.04
N ASN A 12 -6.56 -2.17 12.25
CA ASN A 12 -7.15 -0.86 12.07
C ASN A 12 -7.61 -0.57 10.63
N GLY A 13 -7.64 -1.57 9.75
CA GLY A 13 -7.93 -1.37 8.33
C GLY A 13 -7.09 -2.25 7.42
N TRP A 14 -6.96 -1.88 6.15
CA TRP A 14 -6.17 -2.64 5.19
C TRP A 14 -5.32 -1.74 4.30
N VAL A 15 -4.27 -2.32 3.71
CA VAL A 15 -3.43 -1.68 2.71
C VAL A 15 -3.28 -2.62 1.52
N LEU A 16 -3.40 -2.10 0.30
CA LEU A 16 -3.09 -2.81 -0.94
C LEU A 16 -1.88 -2.16 -1.58
N VAL A 17 -0.80 -2.91 -1.71
CA VAL A 17 0.40 -2.52 -2.46
C VAL A 17 0.44 -3.36 -3.73
N ARG A 18 0.47 -2.71 -4.90
CA ARG A 18 0.57 -3.44 -6.17
C ARG A 18 1.42 -2.70 -7.20
N PRO A 19 2.14 -3.40 -8.08
CA PRO A 19 2.73 -2.77 -9.26
C PRO A 19 1.61 -2.30 -10.21
N SER A 20 1.85 -1.21 -10.92
CA SER A 20 1.03 -0.83 -12.06
C SER A 20 1.37 -1.72 -13.26
N GLY A 21 0.35 -2.17 -13.99
CA GLY A 21 0.54 -2.97 -15.21
C GLY A 21 0.89 -2.13 -16.45
N THR A 22 0.74 -0.81 -16.39
CA THR A 22 0.90 0.10 -17.55
C THR A 22 1.92 1.19 -17.32
N GLU A 23 2.34 1.41 -16.07
CA GLU A 23 3.25 2.50 -15.69
C GLU A 23 4.33 1.94 -14.77
N PRO A 24 5.57 2.47 -14.80
CA PRO A 24 6.67 1.99 -13.95
C PRO A 24 6.56 2.54 -12.51
N ILE A 25 5.42 2.32 -11.86
CA ILE A 25 5.11 2.79 -10.50
C ILE A 25 4.45 1.72 -9.66
N PHE A 26 4.56 1.84 -8.33
CA PHE A 26 3.72 1.10 -7.38
C PHE A 26 2.53 1.96 -6.95
N ARG A 27 1.36 1.32 -6.83
CA ARG A 27 0.16 1.93 -6.25
C ARG A 27 -0.07 1.41 -4.85
N ILE A 28 -0.41 2.32 -3.94
CA ILE A 28 -0.67 2.03 -2.53
C ILE A 28 -2.03 2.61 -2.18
N PHE A 29 -2.94 1.74 -1.77
CA PHE A 29 -4.25 2.13 -1.27
C PHE A 29 -4.34 1.74 0.20
N ALA A 30 -4.95 2.59 1.02
CA ALA A 30 -5.20 2.30 2.42
C ALA A 30 -6.63 2.70 2.79
N GLU A 31 -7.24 1.90 3.66
CA GLU A 31 -8.56 2.18 4.21
C GLU A 31 -8.52 1.98 5.72
N SER A 32 -9.22 2.86 6.44
CA SER A 32 -9.43 2.77 7.88
C SER A 32 -10.74 3.49 8.23
N LYS A 33 -11.22 3.30 9.47
CA LYS A 33 -12.39 4.01 9.99
C LYS A 33 -12.18 5.53 10.11
N GLU A 34 -10.92 5.95 10.28
CA GLU A 34 -10.55 7.36 10.43
C GLU A 34 -9.59 7.76 9.31
N LYS A 35 -9.80 8.93 8.71
CA LYS A 35 -8.95 9.43 7.62
C LYS A 35 -7.47 9.48 8.03
N SER A 36 -7.18 10.02 9.22
CA SER A 36 -5.81 10.12 9.74
C SER A 36 -5.12 8.75 9.86
N ARG A 37 -5.88 7.70 10.18
CA ARG A 37 -5.34 6.33 10.25
C ARG A 37 -5.08 5.76 8.86
N ALA A 38 -5.97 5.99 7.90
CA ALA A 38 -5.76 5.57 6.51
C ALA A 38 -4.52 6.28 5.91
N ASP A 39 -4.37 7.59 6.15
CA ASP A 39 -3.21 8.38 5.71
C ASP A 39 -1.91 7.82 6.33
N ASN A 40 -1.91 7.52 7.64
CA ASN A 40 -0.77 6.93 8.32
C ASN A 40 -0.41 5.53 7.79
N LEU A 41 -1.42 4.71 7.47
CA LEU A 41 -1.20 3.41 6.83
C LEU A 41 -0.57 3.57 5.45
N ALA A 42 -1.13 4.42 4.58
CA ALA A 42 -0.57 4.67 3.25
C ALA A 42 0.88 5.16 3.33
N LEU A 43 1.18 6.13 4.20
CA LEU A 43 2.52 6.68 4.35
C LEU A 43 3.52 5.65 4.89
N LYS A 44 3.12 4.84 5.86
CA LYS A 44 3.97 3.78 6.43
C LYS A 44 4.39 2.77 5.37
N TYR A 45 3.43 2.27 4.58
CA TYR A 45 3.72 1.25 3.57
C TYR A 45 4.40 1.85 2.33
N LYS A 46 4.15 3.13 2.01
CA LYS A 46 4.93 3.86 1.00
C LYS A 46 6.42 3.84 1.33
N LYS A 47 6.79 4.24 2.54
CA LYS A 47 8.19 4.24 3.00
C LYS A 47 8.81 2.85 2.93
N LEU A 48 8.09 1.82 3.40
CA LEU A 48 8.57 0.44 3.35
C LEU A 48 8.86 -0.02 1.92
N VAL A 49 7.98 0.29 0.96
CA VAL A 49 8.19 -0.05 -0.45
C VAL A 49 9.37 0.74 -1.02
N GLU A 50 9.48 2.02 -0.72
CA GLU A 50 10.61 2.86 -1.15
C GLU A 50 11.95 2.32 -0.63
N GLU A 51 12.01 1.81 0.60
CA GLU A 51 13.23 1.21 1.18
C GLU A 51 13.62 -0.14 0.53
N ILE A 52 12.64 -0.92 0.05
CA ILE A 52 12.89 -2.25 -0.55
C ILE A 52 13.22 -2.16 -2.04
N VAL A 53 12.64 -1.19 -2.74
CA VAL A 53 12.74 -1.04 -4.20
C VAL A 53 13.91 -0.10 -4.59
N GLN A 54 14.57 0.54 -3.63
CA GLN A 54 15.81 1.29 -3.84
C GLN A 54 16.98 0.41 -4.33
#